data_AF-A0A972VQN6-F1
#
_entry.id   AF-A0A972VQN6-F1
#
_cell.length_a   1.000
_cell.length_b   1.000
_cell.length_c   1.000
_cell.angle_alpha   90.00
_cell.angle_beta   90.00
_cell.angle_gamma   90.00
#
_symmetry.space_group_name_H-M   'P 1'
#
loop_
_entity.id
_entity.type
_entity.pdbx_description
1 polymer ?
#
loop_
_entity_poly.entity_id
_entity_poly.type
_entity_poly.pdbx_seq_one_letter_code
_entity_poly.pdbx_strand_id
1 'polypeptide(L)'
;MNKFIQKLFFIVLLSVVFLPIQGQELELINSYEAEGELGISMRFTDDITFIEDATYSPPQLRIVVPNASYPKKRYQKDIDHPPLYRYTVQDLRGKTNKVEIIMYFSSLPEYTIELDQERIIRI
;
A
#
# COMPACT_ATOMS: atom_id res chain seq x y z
N MET A 1 42.63 -12.46 25.95
CA MET A 1 41.60 -12.18 24.93
C MET A 1 41.59 -10.67 24.69
N ASN A 2 41.99 -10.21 23.50
CA ASN A 2 42.31 -8.79 23.24
C ASN A 2 41.06 -7.90 23.41
N LYS A 3 41.12 -6.92 24.32
CA LYS A 3 40.05 -5.92 24.57
C LYS A 3 39.61 -5.18 23.29
N PHE A 4 40.46 -5.16 22.27
CA PHE A 4 40.19 -4.59 20.95
C PHE A 4 39.16 -5.40 20.15
N ILE A 5 39.24 -6.74 20.21
CA ILE A 5 38.35 -7.65 19.48
C ILE A 5 36.95 -7.60 20.09
N GLN A 6 36.84 -7.50 21.42
CA GLN A 6 35.54 -7.35 22.10
C GLN A 6 34.84 -6.04 21.74
N LYS A 7 35.57 -4.92 21.65
CA LYS A 7 34.98 -3.63 21.23
C LYS A 7 34.51 -3.65 19.78
N LEU A 8 35.25 -4.30 18.89
CA LEU A 8 34.86 -4.42 17.48
C LEU A 8 33.59 -5.26 17.33
N PHE A 9 33.48 -6.37 18.07
CA PHE A 9 32.28 -7.21 18.09
C PHE A 9 31.05 -6.46 18.61
N PHE A 10 31.22 -5.61 19.62
CA PHE A 10 30.13 -4.82 20.20
C PHE A 10 29.61 -3.75 19.23
N ILE A 11 30.49 -3.11 18.44
CA ILE A 11 30.09 -2.11 17.44
C ILE A 11 29.35 -2.75 16.27
N VAL A 12 29.84 -3.90 15.78
CA VAL A 12 29.16 -4.64 14.69
C VAL A 12 27.80 -5.15 15.16
N LEU A 13 27.70 -5.70 16.37
CA LEU A 13 26.44 -6.17 16.93
C LEU A 13 25.43 -5.02 17.08
N LEU A 14 25.88 -3.82 17.50
CA LEU A 14 25.01 -2.65 17.63
C LEU A 14 24.51 -2.13 16.27
N SER A 15 25.33 -2.23 15.22
CA SER A 15 24.96 -1.77 13.87
C SER A 15 23.88 -2.63 13.20
N VAL A 16 23.81 -3.92 13.52
CA VAL A 16 22.79 -4.84 12.96
C VAL A 16 21.41 -4.59 13.56
N VAL A 17 21.32 -4.04 14.79
CA VAL A 17 20.06 -3.76 15.46
C VAL A 17 19.38 -2.49 14.93
N PHE A 18 20.13 -1.61 14.25
CA PHE A 18 19.64 -0.34 13.71
C PHE A 18 19.43 -0.35 12.19
N LEU A 19 19.27 -1.52 11.57
CA LEU A 19 18.71 -1.52 10.21
C LEU A 19 17.26 -1.04 10.33
N PRO A 20 16.91 0.13 9.76
CA PRO A 20 15.52 0.51 9.70
C PRO A 20 14.82 -0.60 8.92
N ILE A 21 13.83 -1.24 9.53
CA ILE A 21 12.81 -1.95 8.77
C ILE A 21 12.15 -0.83 7.97
N GLN A 22 12.65 -0.55 6.77
CA GLN A 22 11.98 0.33 5.83
C GLN A 22 10.68 -0.39 5.47
N GLY A 23 9.64 -0.10 6.24
CA GLY A 23 8.30 -0.56 5.94
C GLY A 23 7.91 0.01 4.58
N GLN A 24 7.25 -0.82 3.77
CA GLN A 24 6.74 -0.42 2.47
C GLN A 24 5.91 0.86 2.63
N GLU A 25 6.18 1.91 1.86
CA GLU A 25 5.46 3.16 1.96
C GLU A 25 4.66 3.41 0.67
N LEU A 26 3.37 3.73 0.81
CA LEU A 26 2.56 4.20 -0.30
C LEU A 26 2.95 5.66 -0.61
N GLU A 27 3.76 5.85 -1.65
CA GLU A 27 4.25 7.16 -2.08
C GLU A 27 3.18 7.95 -2.83
N LEU A 28 2.46 7.25 -3.71
CA LEU A 28 1.57 7.86 -4.69
C LEU A 28 0.32 7.02 -4.91
N ILE A 29 -0.83 7.70 -4.98
CA ILE A 29 -2.09 7.10 -5.42
C ILE A 29 -2.81 8.10 -6.33
N ASN A 30 -3.12 7.68 -7.55
CA ASN A 30 -3.81 8.50 -8.54
C ASN A 30 -4.85 7.68 -9.29
N SER A 31 -5.95 8.31 -9.64
CA SER A 31 -6.84 7.80 -10.68
C SER A 31 -6.19 8.02 -12.06
N TYR A 32 -6.34 7.07 -12.98
CA TYR A 32 -5.95 7.21 -14.37
C TYR A 32 -7.09 6.75 -15.28
N GLU A 33 -7.04 7.18 -16.54
CA GLU A 33 -7.93 6.70 -17.58
C GLU A 33 -7.05 6.13 -18.70
N ALA A 34 -7.27 4.88 -19.07
CA ALA A 34 -6.55 4.20 -20.13
C ALA A 34 -7.54 3.41 -20.98
N GLU A 35 -7.49 3.59 -22.29
CA GLU A 35 -8.37 2.87 -23.24
C GLU A 35 -9.88 3.01 -22.97
N GLY A 36 -10.29 4.09 -22.29
CA GLY A 36 -11.68 4.34 -21.89
C GLY A 36 -12.09 3.68 -20.57
N GLU A 37 -11.16 3.00 -19.90
CA GLU A 37 -11.33 2.42 -18.57
C GLU A 37 -10.72 3.34 -17.50
N LEU A 38 -11.48 3.56 -16.42
CA LEU A 38 -11.03 4.33 -15.27
C LEU A 38 -10.43 3.38 -14.24
N GLY A 39 -9.19 3.66 -13.83
CA GLY A 39 -8.47 2.86 -12.86
C GLY A 39 -7.80 3.67 -11.76
N ILE A 40 -7.19 2.96 -10.81
CA ILE A 40 -6.37 3.52 -9.74
C ILE A 40 -4.97 2.91 -9.81
N SER A 41 -3.96 3.77 -9.85
CA SER A 41 -2.56 3.39 -9.75
C SER A 41 -2.01 3.76 -8.39
N MET A 42 -1.35 2.80 -7.74
CA MET A 42 -0.71 2.92 -6.44
C MET A 42 0.76 2.57 -6.57
N ARG A 43 1.66 3.44 -6.09
CA ARG A 43 3.11 3.21 -6.10
C ARG A 43 3.65 3.09 -4.68
N PHE A 44 4.40 2.03 -4.45
CA PHE A 44 5.08 1.76 -3.20
C PHE A 44 6.60 1.88 -3.34
N THR A 45 7.28 2.17 -2.23
CA THR A 45 8.75 2.30 -2.18
C THR A 45 9.50 1.00 -2.47
N ASP A 46 8.89 -0.13 -2.11
CA ASP A 46 9.52 -1.45 -2.15
C ASP A 46 8.52 -2.51 -2.56
N ASP A 47 9.00 -3.73 -2.79
CA ASP A 47 8.17 -4.83 -3.29
C ASP A 47 7.02 -5.11 -2.32
N ILE A 48 5.81 -5.32 -2.86
CA ILE A 48 4.60 -5.42 -2.06
C ILE A 48 3.87 -6.73 -2.23
N THR A 49 3.25 -7.16 -1.15
CA THR A 49 2.20 -8.18 -1.15
C THR A 49 0.89 -7.51 -0.78
N PHE A 50 -0.23 -7.95 -1.35
CA PHE A 50 -1.54 -7.41 -1.00
C PHE A 50 -2.58 -8.52 -0.91
N ILE A 51 -3.65 -8.21 -0.17
CA ILE A 51 -4.85 -9.04 -0.08
C ILE A 51 -5.99 -8.25 -0.70
N GLU A 52 -6.74 -8.93 -1.54
CA GLU A 52 -7.92 -8.41 -2.21
C GLU A 52 -9.19 -8.91 -1.51
N ASP A 53 -10.15 -8.02 -1.29
CA ASP A 53 -11.46 -8.33 -0.70
C ASP A 53 -12.55 -7.52 -1.39
N ALA A 54 -13.36 -8.20 -2.20
CA ALA A 54 -14.47 -7.61 -2.94
C ALA A 54 -15.81 -7.87 -2.22
N THR A 55 -16.59 -6.83 -2.00
CA THR A 55 -17.95 -6.93 -1.43
C THR A 55 -18.96 -6.41 -2.45
N TYR A 56 -20.08 -7.11 -2.64
CA TYR A 56 -21.13 -6.73 -3.59
C TYR A 56 -22.22 -5.83 -2.97
N SER A 57 -22.27 -5.70 -1.63
CA SER A 57 -23.30 -4.93 -0.93
C SER A 57 -22.78 -4.40 0.43
N PRO A 58 -22.37 -3.11 0.51
CA PRO A 58 -22.26 -2.16 -0.60
C PRO A 58 -21.15 -2.57 -1.59
N PRO A 59 -21.26 -2.23 -2.90
CA PRO A 59 -20.23 -2.56 -3.88
C PRO A 59 -18.90 -1.84 -3.58
N GLN A 60 -17.88 -2.61 -3.22
CA GLN A 60 -16.55 -2.09 -2.91
C GLN A 60 -15.47 -3.13 -3.22
N LEU A 61 -14.29 -2.64 -3.56
CA LEU A 61 -13.06 -3.43 -3.65
C LEU A 61 -12.06 -2.90 -2.63
N ARG A 62 -11.57 -3.77 -1.76
CA ARG A 62 -10.58 -3.44 -0.74
C ARG A 62 -9.25 -4.09 -1.07
N ILE A 63 -8.19 -3.29 -1.09
CA ILE A 63 -6.81 -3.72 -1.17
C ILE A 63 -6.15 -3.47 0.17
N VAL A 64 -5.66 -4.54 0.78
CA VAL A 64 -5.00 -4.51 2.08
C VAL A 64 -3.52 -4.81 1.88
N VAL A 65 -2.67 -3.84 2.20
CA VAL A 65 -1.21 -3.98 2.11
C VAL A 65 -0.65 -4.12 3.54
N PRO A 66 -0.28 -5.33 3.98
CA PRO A 66 0.29 -5.56 5.30
C PRO A 66 1.69 -4.96 5.39
N ASN A 67 2.09 -4.56 6.60
CA ASN A 67 3.39 -3.95 6.89
C ASN A 67 3.71 -2.69 6.07
N ALA A 68 2.70 -2.08 5.47
CA ALA A 68 2.82 -0.83 4.75
C ALA A 68 2.46 0.38 5.61
N SER A 69 2.92 1.53 5.16
CA SER A 69 2.68 2.83 5.74
C SER A 69 2.15 3.83 4.72
N TYR A 70 1.36 4.80 5.19
CA TYR A 70 0.95 5.92 4.36
C TYR A 70 1.16 7.23 5.12
N PRO A 71 2.14 8.08 4.76
CA PRO A 71 2.53 9.25 5.56
C PRO A 71 1.38 10.23 5.80
N LYS A 72 0.47 10.35 4.83
CA LYS A 72 -0.70 11.24 4.92
C LYS A 72 -1.78 10.70 5.88
N LYS A 73 -1.63 9.49 6.43
CA LYS A 73 -2.52 8.74 7.34
C LYS A 73 -3.90 8.41 6.79
N ARG A 74 -4.59 9.37 6.19
CA ARG A 74 -5.88 9.16 5.54
C ARG A 74 -5.97 10.05 4.30
N TYR A 75 -6.54 9.51 3.25
CA TYR A 75 -6.85 10.25 2.03
C TYR A 75 -8.17 9.76 1.47
N GLN A 76 -8.95 10.65 0.88
CA GLN A 76 -10.18 10.32 0.18
C GLN A 76 -10.25 11.18 -1.08
N LYS A 77 -10.68 10.58 -2.18
CA LYS A 77 -10.95 11.28 -3.43
C LYS A 77 -12.29 10.81 -3.98
N ASP A 78 -13.15 11.77 -4.29
CA ASP A 78 -14.37 11.54 -5.06
C ASP A 78 -14.03 11.57 -6.56
N ILE A 79 -14.69 10.72 -7.34
CA ILE A 79 -14.53 10.62 -8.79
C ILE A 79 -15.90 10.79 -9.44
N ASP A 80 -15.96 11.62 -10.47
CA ASP A 80 -17.22 11.98 -11.16
C ASP A 80 -17.62 10.98 -12.26
N HIS A 81 -16.94 9.83 -12.35
CA HIS A 81 -17.09 8.85 -13.43
C HIS A 81 -17.49 7.46 -12.91
N PRO A 82 -18.76 7.03 -13.09
CA PRO A 82 -19.18 5.69 -12.70
C PRO A 82 -18.46 4.60 -13.52
N PRO A 83 -18.31 3.37 -12.99
CA PRO A 83 -18.91 2.89 -11.73
C PRO A 83 -18.14 3.30 -10.47
N LEU A 84 -16.85 3.63 -10.56
CA LEU A 84 -16.01 4.03 -9.43
C LEU A 84 -16.27 5.49 -9.06
N TYR A 85 -16.93 5.75 -7.93
CA TYR A 85 -17.27 7.13 -7.53
C TYR A 85 -16.41 7.68 -6.40
N ARG A 86 -15.65 6.82 -5.70
CA ARG A 86 -14.78 7.23 -4.59
C ARG A 86 -13.71 6.20 -4.31
N TYR A 87 -12.55 6.65 -3.86
CA TYR A 87 -11.62 5.81 -3.14
C TYR A 87 -11.08 6.47 -1.88
N THR A 88 -10.73 5.65 -0.91
CA THR A 88 -10.19 6.05 0.39
C THR A 88 -8.94 5.24 0.70
N VAL A 89 -7.91 5.90 1.21
CA VAL A 89 -6.71 5.27 1.78
C VAL A 89 -6.70 5.51 3.28
N GLN A 90 -6.42 4.46 4.06
CA GLN A 90 -6.31 4.53 5.51
C GLN A 90 -5.06 3.80 5.99
N ASP A 91 -4.21 4.53 6.70
CA ASP A 91 -3.10 3.97 7.46
C ASP A 91 -3.63 3.45 8.81
N LEU A 92 -3.55 2.13 8.98
CA LEU A 92 -3.97 1.44 10.20
C LEU A 92 -2.78 0.91 10.99
N ARG A 93 -1.60 1.56 10.89
CA ARG A 93 -0.40 1.15 11.63
C ARG A 93 -0.59 1.05 13.14
N GLY A 94 -1.36 1.97 13.72
CA GLY A 94 -1.65 1.96 15.16
C GLY A 94 -2.55 0.82 15.66
N LYS A 95 -3.20 0.06 14.77
CA LYS A 95 -4.09 -1.06 15.14
C LYS A 95 -3.60 -2.41 14.62
N THR A 96 -3.18 -2.45 13.36
CA THR A 96 -2.99 -3.71 12.61
C THR A 96 -1.79 -3.67 11.65
N ASN A 97 -0.94 -2.65 11.70
CA ASN A 97 0.24 -2.51 10.83
C ASN A 97 -0.04 -2.74 9.33
N LYS A 98 -1.00 -2.00 8.76
CA LYS A 98 -1.41 -2.15 7.36
C LYS A 98 -1.91 -0.84 6.77
N VAL A 99 -1.87 -0.73 5.45
CA VAL A 99 -2.60 0.29 4.68
C VAL A 99 -3.79 -0.37 4.00
N GLU A 100 -4.95 0.25 4.11
CA GLU A 100 -6.16 -0.16 3.39
C GLU A 100 -6.50 0.87 2.33
N ILE A 101 -6.72 0.40 1.10
CA ILE A 101 -7.28 1.17 0.01
C ILE A 101 -8.66 0.59 -0.27
N ILE A 102 -9.69 1.43 -0.19
CA ILE A 102 -11.08 1.04 -0.40
C ILE A 102 -11.61 1.82 -1.58
N MET A 103 -12.03 1.12 -2.61
CA MET A 103 -12.68 1.66 -3.80
C MET A 103 -14.18 1.40 -3.69
N TYR A 104 -14.98 2.43 -3.91
CA TYR A 104 -16.43 2.38 -3.80
C TYR A 104 -17.08 2.53 -5.16
N PHE A 105 -17.99 1.62 -5.48
CA PHE A 105 -18.62 1.54 -6.79
C PHE A 105 -20.13 1.65 -6.68
N SER A 106 -20.77 2.24 -7.68
CA SER A 106 -22.23 2.20 -7.83
C SER A 106 -22.71 0.77 -8.14
N SER A 107 -21.90 0.01 -8.87
CA SER A 107 -22.02 -1.42 -9.12
C SER A 107 -20.60 -1.98 -9.30
N LEU A 108 -20.28 -3.11 -8.67
CA LEU A 108 -18.93 -3.69 -8.79
C LEU A 108 -18.70 -4.15 -10.24
N PRO A 109 -17.75 -3.54 -10.98
CA PRO A 109 -17.47 -3.95 -12.35
C PRO A 109 -16.62 -5.22 -12.38
N GLU A 110 -16.42 -5.78 -13.57
CA GLU A 110 -15.26 -6.63 -13.81
C GLU A 110 -14.01 -5.74 -13.73
N TYR A 111 -12.96 -6.20 -13.03
CA TYR A 111 -11.72 -5.47 -12.86
C TYR A 111 -10.53 -6.41 -13.00
N THR A 112 -9.39 -5.85 -13.36
CA THR A 112 -8.11 -6.57 -13.42
C THR A 112 -7.14 -5.88 -12.49
N ILE A 113 -6.36 -6.65 -11.72
CA ILE A 113 -5.27 -6.10 -10.92
C ILE A 113 -3.95 -6.47 -11.58
N GLU A 114 -3.20 -5.46 -12.00
CA GLU A 114 -1.87 -5.63 -12.54
C GLU A 114 -0.82 -5.20 -11.51
N LEU A 115 0.21 -6.03 -11.35
CA LEU A 115 1.38 -5.71 -10.54
C LEU A 115 2.56 -5.43 -11.47
N ASP A 116 2.95 -4.16 -11.57
CA ASP A 116 4.07 -3.71 -12.40
C ASP A 116 5.31 -3.51 -11.52
N GLN A 117 6.42 -4.13 -11.92
CA GLN A 117 7.72 -4.12 -11.21
C GLN A 117 7.61 -4.46 -9.71
N GLU A 118 6.64 -5.28 -9.31
CA GLU A 118 6.39 -5.69 -7.91
C GLU A 118 6.05 -4.55 -6.92
N ARG A 119 5.90 -3.31 -7.42
CA ARG A 119 5.78 -2.09 -6.58
C ARG A 119 4.62 -1.19 -6.98
N ILE A 120 4.06 -1.40 -8.15
CA ILE A 120 2.96 -0.60 -8.68
C ILE A 120 1.74 -1.50 -8.85
N ILE A 121 0.67 -1.19 -8.15
CA ILE A 121 -0.62 -1.83 -8.39
C ILE A 121 -1.43 -0.93 -9.33
N ARG A 122 -1.99 -1.51 -10.39
CA ARG A 122 -3.00 -0.89 -11.25
C ARG A 122 -4.27 -1.71 -11.17
N ILE A 123 -5.40 -1.04 -11.03
CA ILE A 123 -6.73 -1.62 -10.91
C ILE A 123 -7.65 -0.86 -11.85
#